data_AF-A0AAW0FQS1-F1
#
_entry.id   AF-A0AAW0FQS1-F1
#
_cell.length_a   1.000
_cell.length_b   1.000
_cell.length_c   1.000
_cell.angle_alpha   90.00
_cell.angle_beta   90.00
_cell.angle_gamma   90.00
#
_symmetry.space_group_name_H-M   'P 1'
#
loop_
_entity.id
_entity.type
_entity.pdbx_description
1 polymer ?
#
loop_
_entity_poly.entity_id
_entity_poly.type
_entity_poly.pdbx_seq_one_letter_code
_entity_poly.pdbx_strand_id
1 'polypeptide(L)' 'MIATMDISKAKDNDGQEITPPYAFTSGFVSRSYPFRCRIAPRTAKAESLIRQMRIATESVET' A
#
# COMPACT_ATOMS: atom_id res chain seq x y z
N MET A 1 -3.14 11.87 4.72
CA MET A 1 -2.01 10.92 4.87
C MET A 1 -1.51 10.33 3.55
N ILE A 2 -2.27 10.26 2.44
CA ILE A 2 -1.73 9.72 1.15
C ILE A 2 -0.48 10.45 0.68
N ALA A 3 -0.40 11.77 0.89
CA ALA A 3 0.76 12.57 0.50
C ALA A 3 2.08 12.17 1.19
N THR A 4 2.08 11.34 2.24
CA THR A 4 3.31 10.91 2.94
C THR A 4 3.82 9.54 2.50
N MET A 5 3.16 8.91 1.53
CA MET A 5 3.50 7.57 1.03
C MET A 5 4.00 7.64 -0.41
N ASP A 6 4.97 6.79 -0.73
CA ASP A 6 5.31 6.44 -2.10
C ASP A 6 4.59 5.16 -2.49
N ILE A 7 3.84 5.26 -3.59
CA ILE A 7 3.09 4.17 -4.19
C ILE A 7 3.71 3.87 -5.54
N SER A 8 4.22 2.66 -5.70
CA SER A 8 4.87 2.21 -6.94
C SER A 8 4.54 0.76 -7.25
N LYS A 9 4.97 0.30 -8.43
CA LYS A 9 4.80 -1.10 -8.83
C LYS A 9 5.52 -2.01 -7.84
N ALA A 10 4.90 -3.16 -7.56
CA ALA A 10 5.60 -4.20 -6.82
C ALA A 10 6.81 -4.69 -7.63
N LYS A 11 7.82 -5.19 -6.93
CA LYS A 11 8.98 -5.84 -7.53
C LYS A 11 8.91 -7.34 -7.30
N ASP A 12 9.40 -8.13 -8.25
CA ASP A 12 9.58 -9.57 -8.09
C ASP A 12 10.85 -9.91 -7.28
N ASN A 13 11.19 -11.19 -7.18
CA ASN A 13 12.36 -11.67 -6.44
C ASN A 13 13.69 -11.19 -7.04
N ASP A 14 13.69 -10.87 -8.33
CA ASP A 14 14.84 -10.36 -9.08
C ASP A 14 14.89 -8.82 -9.09
N GLY A 15 13.93 -8.15 -8.43
CA GLY A 15 13.85 -6.71 -8.32
C GLY A 15 13.21 -5.99 -9.51
N GLN A 16 12.64 -6.73 -10.47
CA GLN A 16 11.99 -6.16 -11.65
C GLN A 16 10.56 -5.72 -11.35
N GLU A 17 10.12 -4.64 -11.97
CA GLU A 17 8.76 -4.12 -11.76
C GLU A 17 7.70 -5.03 -12.37
N ILE A 18 6.77 -5.48 -11.53
CA ILE A 18 5.60 -6.24 -11.94
C ILE A 18 4.56 -5.25 -12.46
N THR A 19 4.34 -5.26 -13.77
CA THR A 19 3.22 -4.51 -14.37
C THR A 19 1.94 -5.32 -14.23
N PRO A 20 0.91 -4.81 -13.52
CA PRO A 20 -0.34 -5.55 -13.36
C PRO A 20 -1.04 -5.74 -14.71
N PRO A 21 -1.74 -6.87 -14.91
CA PRO A 21 -2.47 -7.11 -16.13
C PRO A 21 -3.59 -6.08 -16.30
N TYR A 22 -3.79 -5.61 -17.54
CA TYR A 22 -4.91 -4.75 -17.89
C TYR A 22 -6.20 -5.58 -17.98
N ALA A 23 -6.70 -6.00 -16.82
CA ALA A 23 -7.86 -6.87 -16.70
C ALA A 23 -8.79 -6.35 -15.60
N PHE A 24 -10.09 -6.43 -15.88
CA PHE A 24 -11.15 -5.94 -14.99
C PHE A 24 -12.14 -7.07 -14.70
N THR A 25 -12.76 -7.01 -13.52
CA THR A 25 -13.81 -7.93 -13.12
C THR A 25 -15.03 -7.75 -14.01
N SER A 26 -15.66 -8.85 -14.45
CA SER A 26 -16.96 -8.80 -15.12
C SER A 26 -18.04 -8.42 -14.11
N GLY A 27 -18.80 -7.36 -14.36
CA GLY A 27 -19.90 -6.93 -13.50
C GLY A 27 -20.37 -5.52 -13.82
N PHE A 28 -21.25 -4.97 -12.96
CA PHE A 28 -21.80 -3.63 -13.13
C PHE A 28 -20.73 -2.51 -13.01
N VAL A 29 -19.62 -2.78 -12.32
CA VAL A 29 -18.49 -1.85 -12.17
C VAL A 29 -17.22 -2.49 -12.71
N SER A 30 -16.48 -1.77 -13.55
CA SER A 30 -15.21 -2.21 -14.12
C SER A 30 -14.06 -1.99 -13.12
N ARG A 31 -13.98 -2.85 -12.09
CA ARG A 31 -12.89 -2.82 -11.10
C ARG A 31 -11.71 -3.66 -11.59
N SER A 32 -10.48 -3.16 -11.45
CA SER A 32 -9.29 -3.96 -11.73
C SER A 32 -9.18 -5.16 -10.79
N TYR A 33 -8.57 -6.24 -11.26
CA TYR A 33 -8.25 -7.36 -10.37
C TYR A 33 -7.24 -6.91 -9.29
N PRO A 34 -7.26 -7.53 -8.08
CA PRO A 34 -6.24 -7.26 -7.07
C PRO A 34 -4.83 -7.49 -7.63
N PHE A 35 -3.94 -6.54 -7.40
CA PHE A 35 -2.54 -6.63 -7.80
C PHE A 35 -1.63 -6.22 -6.65
N ARG A 36 -0.40 -6.76 -6.65
CA ARG A 36 0.62 -6.36 -5.68
C ARG A 36 1.17 -4.98 -6.06
N CYS A 37 1.29 -4.11 -5.07
CA CYS A 37 1.90 -2.80 -5.20
C CYS A 37 2.78 -2.52 -3.97
N ARG A 38 3.79 -1.66 -4.15
CA ARG A 38 4.64 -1.20 -3.06
C ARG A 38 4.04 0.08 -2.51
N ILE A 39 3.77 0.09 -1.21
CA ILE A 39 3.36 1.28 -0.47
C ILE A 39 4.34 1.44 0.68
N ALA A 40 5.12 2.51 0.68
CA ALA A 40 6.12 2.76 1.71
C ALA A 40 6.07 4.24 2.15
N PRO A 41 6.39 4.56 3.42
CA PRO A 41 6.55 5.94 3.84
C PRO A 41 7.64 6.63 3.00
N ARG A 42 7.37 7.86 2.53
CA ARG A 42 8.33 8.64 1.75
C ARG A 42 9.53 9.11 2.57
N THR A 43 9.33 9.34 3.87
CA THR A 43 10.36 9.89 4.77
C THR A 43 10.36 9.18 6.13
N ALA A 44 11.52 9.22 6.82
CA ALA A 44 11.66 8.69 8.17
C ALA A 44 10.71 9.35 9.18
N LYS A 45 10.41 10.65 9.00
CA LYS A 45 9.42 11.36 9.82
C LYS A 45 8.02 10.78 9.62
N ALA A 46 7.63 10.53 8.38
CA ALA A 46 6.34 9.90 8.08
C ALA A 46 6.26 8.49 8.68
N GLU A 47 7.33 7.71 8.58
CA GLU A 47 7.40 6.39 9.21
C GLU A 47 7.23 6.47 10.73
N SER A 48 7.93 7.39 11.40
CA SER A 48 7.81 7.60 12.85
C SER A 48 6.38 7.97 13.26
N LEU A 49 5.74 8.87 12.52
CA LEU A 49 4.33 9.25 12.76
C LEU A 49 3.39 8.05 12.64
N ILE A 50 3.57 7.19 11.62
CA ILE A 50 2.75 5.99 11.44
C ILE A 50 2.97 5.01 12.60
N ARG A 51 4.22 4.81 13.02
CA ARG A 51 4.56 3.93 14.15
C ARG A 51 3.95 4.43 15.46
N GLN A 52 3.94 5.73 15.70
CA GLN A 52 3.29 6.34 16.86
C GLN A 52 1.76 6.14 16.83
N MET A 53 1.13 6.26 15.65
CA MET A 53 -0.32 6.08 15.52
C MET A 53 -0.76 4.64 15.79
N ARG A 54 0.06 3.65 15.40
CA ARG A 54 -0.22 2.23 15.67
C ARG A 54 -0.32 1.93 17.18
N ILE A 55 0.55 2.55 17.98
CA ILE A 55 0.57 2.39 19.45
C ILE A 55 -0.74 2.89 20.10
N ALA A 56 -1.40 3.89 19.52
CA ALA A 56 -2.64 4.44 20.07
C ALA A 56 -3.88 3.55 19.88
N THR A 57 -3.77 2.44 19.14
CA THR A 57 -4.92 1.56 18.84
C THR A 57 -4.95 0.31 19.73
N GLU A 58 -3.91 0.06 20.54
CA GLU A 58 -3.77 -1.15 21.39
C GLU A 58 -4.13 -0.90 22.86
N SER A 59 -4.62 0.29 23.23
CA SER A 59 -4.99 0.64 24.61
C SER A 59 -6.51 0.65 24.88
N VAL A 60 -7.31 0.00 24.03
CA VAL A 60 -8.75 -0.20 24.28
C VAL A 60 -9.05 -1.69 24.18
N GLU A 61 -8.72 -2.43 25.24
CA GLU A 61 -9.42 -3.65 25.65
C GLU A 61 -8.86 -4.07 27.02
N THR A 62 -9.64 -3.78 28.07
CA THR A 62 -9.58 -4.39 29.40
C THR A 62 -10.98 -4.88 29.71
#